data_AF-A0A246WUM8-F1
#
_entry.id   AF-A0A246WUM8-F1
#
_cell.length_a   1.000
_cell.length_b   1.000
_cell.length_c   1.000
_cell.angle_alpha   90.00
_cell.angle_beta   90.00
_cell.angle_gamma   90.00
#
_symmetry.space_group_name_H-M   'P 1'
#
loop_
_entity.id
_entity.type
_entity.pdbx_description
1 polymer ?
#
loop_
_entity_poly.entity_id
_entity_poly.type
_entity_poly.pdbx_seq_one_letter_code
_entity_poly.pdbx_strand_id
1 'polypeptide(L)'
;MNQIEAQREKYAQELQARFADYKRWAMANWPVKEQALTDAAFVAAQRELELITGAMLHPGRKPGATPAGGAQQPQFEDVTPAPWP
;
A
#
# COMPACT_ATOMS: atom_id res chain seq x y z
N MET A 1 -6.43 21.02 11.89
CA MET A 1 -5.64 19.98 11.19
C MET A 1 -4.30 19.88 11.90
N ASN A 2 -3.90 18.69 12.35
CA ASN A 2 -2.67 18.51 13.11
C ASN A 2 -1.47 18.68 12.16
N GLN A 3 -0.62 19.69 12.37
CA GLN A 3 0.48 20.04 11.46
C GLN A 3 1.43 18.86 11.21
N ILE A 4 1.62 18.00 12.21
CA ILE A 4 2.44 16.79 12.12
C ILE A 4 1.82 15.75 11.18
N GLU A 5 0.50 15.59 11.20
CA GLU A 5 -0.20 14.68 10.29
C GLU A 5 -0.10 15.13 8.84
N ALA A 6 -0.23 16.44 8.59
CA ALA A 6 -0.05 17.01 7.25
C ALA A 6 1.38 16.81 6.73
N GLN A 7 2.40 16.95 7.59
CA GLN A 7 3.79 16.68 7.23
C GLN A 7 4.03 15.21 6.90
N ARG A 8 3.44 14.29 7.67
CA ARG A 8 3.50 12.83 7.41
C ARG A 8 2.86 12.48 6.07
N GLU A 9 1.67 13.00 5.80
CA GLU A 9 0.96 12.75 4.54
C GLU A 9 1.76 13.29 3.33
N LYS A 10 2.31 14.50 3.44
CA LYS A 10 3.19 15.07 2.41
C LYS A 10 4.42 14.19 2.16
N TYR A 11 5.07 13.73 3.24
CA TYR A 11 6.22 12.84 3.14
C TYR A 11 5.87 11.52 2.44
N ALA A 12 4.72 10.91 2.78
CA ALA A 12 4.25 9.69 2.13
C ALA A 12 4.06 9.88 0.61
N GLN A 13 3.43 10.99 0.20
CA GLN A 13 3.21 11.32 -1.21
C GLN A 13 4.54 11.52 -1.97
N GLU A 14 5.47 12.27 -1.37
CA GLU A 14 6.80 12.49 -1.97
C GLU A 14 7.57 11.18 -2.13
N LEU A 15 7.50 10.29 -1.14
CA LEU A 15 8.19 9.00 -1.18
C LEU A 15 7.63 8.10 -2.28
N GLN A 16 6.30 8.05 -2.44
CA GLN A 16 5.64 7.32 -3.53
C GLN A 16 6.03 7.87 -4.91
N ALA A 17 6.02 9.20 -5.08
CA ALA A 17 6.43 9.83 -6.33
C ALA A 17 7.89 9.49 -6.70
N ARG A 18 8.81 9.60 -5.73
CA ARG A 18 10.23 9.28 -5.93
C ARG A 18 10.45 7.81 -6.28
N PHE A 19 9.71 6.90 -5.66
CA PHE A 19 9.78 5.48 -5.99
C PHE A 19 9.30 5.18 -7.42
N ALA A 20 8.22 5.85 -7.86
CA ALA A 20 7.74 5.72 -9.24
C ALA A 20 8.76 6.22 -10.26
N ASP A 21 9.41 7.36 -9.98
CA ASP A 21 10.47 7.91 -10.82
C ASP A 21 11.70 6.98 -10.87
N TYR A 22 12.10 6.44 -9.73
CA TYR A 22 13.18 5.46 -9.64
C TYR A 22 12.88 4.21 -10.47
N LYS A 23 11.68 3.64 -10.35
CA LYS A 23 11.25 2.47 -11.12
C LYS A 23 11.30 2.73 -12.63
N ARG A 24 10.77 3.88 -13.07
CA ARG A 24 10.84 4.29 -14.48
C ARG A 24 12.27 4.40 -14.98
N TRP A 25 13.14 5.04 -14.19
CA TRP A 25 14.55 5.17 -14.52
C TRP A 25 15.26 3.80 -14.57
N ALA A 26 15.01 2.92 -13.61
CA ALA A 26 15.63 1.61 -13.51
C ALA A 26 15.25 0.71 -14.70
N MET A 27 13.98 0.69 -15.10
CA MET A 27 13.54 -0.05 -16.28
C MET A 27 14.16 0.49 -17.58
N ALA A 28 14.29 1.81 -17.72
CA ALA A 28 14.87 2.44 -18.90
C ALA A 28 16.39 2.21 -19.02
N ASN A 29 17.11 2.22 -17.89
CA ASN A 29 18.57 2.18 -17.84
C ASN A 29 19.12 0.78 -17.51
N TRP A 30 18.27 -0.25 -17.52
CA TRP A 30 18.71 -1.59 -17.18
C TRP A 30 19.76 -2.12 -18.19
N PRO A 31 20.93 -2.58 -17.71
CA PRO A 31 22.03 -2.99 -18.58
C PRO A 31 21.79 -4.33 -19.28
N VAL A 32 21.03 -5.25 -18.67
CA VAL A 32 20.82 -6.61 -19.19
C VAL A 32 19.52 -6.69 -20.01
N LYS A 33 19.62 -6.56 -21.34
CA LYS A 33 18.44 -6.53 -22.23
C LYS A 33 17.69 -7.86 -22.32
N GLU A 34 18.39 -8.98 -22.16
CA GLU A 34 17.80 -10.33 -22.19
C GLU A 34 16.86 -10.58 -21.00
N GLN A 35 17.06 -9.85 -19.91
CA GLN A 35 16.24 -9.93 -18.70
C GLN A 35 15.84 -8.52 -18.28
N ALA A 36 15.01 -7.88 -19.11
CA ALA A 36 14.49 -6.54 -18.82
C ALA A 36 13.72 -6.53 -17.49
N LEU A 37 13.94 -5.49 -16.69
CA LEU A 37 13.14 -5.25 -15.50
C LEU A 37 11.70 -4.94 -15.91
N THR A 38 10.76 -5.58 -15.22
CA THR A 38 9.32 -5.32 -15.33
C THR A 38 8.78 -4.91 -13.98
N ASP A 39 7.53 -4.47 -13.92
CA ASP A 39 6.85 -4.13 -12.67
C ASP A 39 6.92 -5.22 -11.60
N ALA A 40 6.98 -6.49 -12.00
CA ALA A 40 7.09 -7.64 -11.11
C ALA A 40 8.34 -7.59 -10.21
N ALA A 41 9.45 -7.02 -10.70
CA ALA A 41 10.69 -6.89 -9.94
C ALA A 41 10.56 -5.92 -8.74
N PHE A 42 9.53 -5.07 -8.72
CA PHE A 42 9.34 -4.02 -7.73
C PHE A 42 8.23 -4.32 -6.72
N VAL A 43 7.52 -5.46 -6.85
CA VAL A 43 6.35 -5.77 -6.00
C VAL A 43 6.70 -5.82 -4.52
N ALA A 44 7.84 -6.42 -4.16
CA ALA A 44 8.29 -6.47 -2.77
C ALA A 44 8.54 -5.06 -2.19
N ALA A 45 9.28 -4.23 -2.93
CA ALA A 45 9.58 -2.85 -2.54
C ALA A 45 8.31 -1.98 -2.47
N GLN A 46 7.33 -2.19 -3.36
CA GLN A 46 6.06 -1.47 -3.33
C GLN A 46 5.25 -1.82 -2.08
N ARG A 47 5.20 -3.10 -1.68
CA ARG A 47 4.54 -3.53 -0.44
C ARG A 47 5.21 -2.92 0.80
N GLU A 48 6.54 -2.90 0.82
CA GLU A 48 7.29 -2.29 1.91
C GLU A 48 7.01 -0.78 2.00
N LEU A 49 6.97 -0.11 0.85
CA LEU A 49 6.61 1.30 0.78
C LEU A 49 5.17 1.58 1.28
N GLU A 50 4.21 0.72 0.94
CA GLU A 50 2.83 0.80 1.45
C GLU A 50 2.78 0.62 2.97
N LEU A 51 3.58 -0.29 3.54
CA LEU A 51 3.67 -0.48 4.98
C LEU A 51 4.27 0.75 5.69
N ILE A 52 5.35 1.30 5.13
CA ILE A 52 6.02 2.49 5.66
C ILE A 52 5.08 3.68 5.62
N THR A 53 4.51 3.98 4.45
CA THR A 53 3.66 5.16 4.24
C THR A 53 2.27 5.04 4.87
N GLY A 54 1.80 3.82 5.14
CA GLY A 54 0.57 3.54 5.85
C GLY A 54 0.77 3.41 7.37
N ALA A 55 0.79 2.18 7.86
CA ALA A 55 0.68 1.86 9.28
C ALA A 55 1.85 2.37 10.12
N MET A 56 3.07 2.41 9.57
CA MET A 56 4.25 2.86 10.32
C MET A 56 4.30 4.38 10.46
N LEU A 57 3.96 5.13 9.40
CA LEU A 57 3.97 6.59 9.42
C LEU A 57 2.74 7.18 10.12
N HIS A 58 1.63 6.43 10.14
CA HIS A 58 0.38 6.81 10.81
C HIS A 58 -0.01 5.78 11.88
N PRO A 59 0.71 5.71 13.01
CA PRO A 59 0.38 4.78 14.09
C PRO A 59 -1.03 5.08 14.62
N GLY A 60 -1.87 4.05 14.70
CA GLY A 60 -3.26 4.16 15.16
C GLY A 60 -4.28 4.50 14.06
N ARG A 61 -3.84 4.86 12.85
CA ARG A 61 -4.73 4.92 11.67
C ARG A 61 -5.02 3.49 11.26
N LYS A 62 -6.26 3.02 11.46
CA LYS A 62 -6.72 1.76 10.85
C LYS A 62 -6.43 1.89 9.35
N PRO A 63 -5.76 0.90 8.71
CA PRO A 63 -5.50 0.94 7.28
C PRO A 63 -6.83 1.27 6.61
N GLY A 64 -6.87 2.42 5.91
CA GLY A 64 -8.05 2.83 5.17
C GLY A 64 -8.43 1.65 4.30
N ALA A 65 -9.68 1.21 4.41
CA ALA A 65 -10.21 0.11 3.62
C ALA A 65 -9.64 0.21 2.21
N THR A 66 -9.02 -0.87 1.76
CA THR A 66 -8.67 -1.05 0.35
C THR A 66 -9.83 -0.50 -0.46
N PRO A 67 -9.63 0.42 -1.43
CA PRO A 67 -10.73 0.88 -2.27
C PRO A 67 -11.05 -0.25 -3.26
N ALA A 68 -11.55 -1.37 -2.75
CA ALA A 68 -12.48 -2.18 -3.49
C ALA A 68 -13.74 -1.33 -3.59
N GLY A 69 -13.99 -0.78 -4.78
CA GLY A 69 -15.26 -0.12 -5.08
C GLY A 69 -16.39 -1.08 -4.71
N GLY A 70 -17.09 -0.77 -3.62
CA GLY A 70 -18.17 -1.59 -3.10
C GLY A 70 -18.23 -1.42 -1.59
N ALA A 71 -19.36 -0.94 -1.10
CA ALA A 71 -19.68 -1.00 0.31
C ALA A 71 -19.62 -2.47 0.75
N GLN A 72 -18.51 -2.88 1.34
CA GLN A 72 -18.36 -4.23 1.88
C GLN A 72 -19.22 -4.28 3.15
N GLN A 73 -20.49 -4.61 2.94
CA GLN A 73 -21.32 -5.22 3.98
C GLN A 73 -20.48 -6.34 4.64
N PRO A 74 -20.57 -6.52 5.97
CA PRO A 74 -19.89 -7.63 6.63
C PRO A 74 -20.26 -8.94 5.93
N GLN A 75 -19.26 -9.67 5.43
CA GLN A 75 -19.46 -10.90 4.66
C GLN A 75 -19.86 -12.09 5.55
N PHE A 76 -20.03 -11.84 6.85
CA PHE A 76 -20.39 -12.81 7.86
C PHE A 76 -21.50 -12.21 8.71
N GLU A 77 -22.57 -12.98 8.86
CA GLU A 77 -23.64 -12.71 9.81
C GLU A 77 -23.31 -13.40 11.13
N ASP A 78 -23.43 -12.68 12.25
CA ASP A 78 -23.24 -13.23 13.58
C ASP A 78 -24.46 -14.10 13.93
N VAL A 79 -24.34 -15.41 13.72
CA VAL A 79 -25.39 -16.37 14.08
C VAL A 79 -25.05 -17.05 15.39
N THR A 80 -25.98 -16.99 16.34
CA THR A 80 -25.89 -17.83 17.54
C THR A 80 -26.07 -19.29 17.11
N PRO A 81 -25.07 -20.18 17.30
CA PRO A 81 -25.20 -21.57 16.91
C PRO A 81 -26.35 -22.22 17.68
N ALA A 82 -27.21 -22.97 16.98
CA ALA A 82 -28.24 -23.77 17.63
C ALA A 82 -27.57 -24.77 18.60
N PRO A 83 -28.15 -24.99 19.79
CA PRO A 83 -27.61 -25.97 20.72
C PRO A 83 -27.60 -27.36 20.06
N TRP A 84 -26.49 -28.07 20.25
CA TRP A 84 -26.32 -29.43 19.75
C TRP A 84 -27.37 -30.35 20.39
N PRO A 85 -27.94 -31.33 19.64
CA PRO A 85 -28.86 -32.31 20.21
C PRO A 85 -28.20 -33.22 21.24
#